data_AF-A0A812FJS5-F1
#
_entry.id   AF-A0A812FJS5-F1
#
_cell.length_a   1.000
_cell.length_b   1.000
_cell.length_c   1.000
_cell.angle_alpha   90.00
_cell.angle_beta   90.00
_cell.angle_gamma   90.00
#
_symmetry.space_group_name_H-M   'P 1'
#
loop_
_entity.id
_entity.type
_entity.pdbx_description
1 polymer ?
#
loop_
_entity_poly.entity_id
_entity_poly.type
_entity_poly.pdbx_seq_one_letter_code
_entity_poly.pdbx_strand_id
1 'polypeptide(L)'
;MSDSDTFIPSGDELKNLVSQSRCTAGTINSLLRDRGVFCGSSDKANTVPNLVTSFLSPAEAYDLLGSIKTKERLDKVNFRNFELQSDTALLNFVSGLIEPEDLLQNDYLNYQISDFNDFTSLDGSSENSVILDFEVCRTDLLDDWYETKKFFKGSVELKKDTVGGSSELLMNVKLNHSSPETKEIADKVVFIVEQAMIKNGFIKASPEGGKVSLDDFENEDRVNFLHDLASQHIGYEFFYKQIDDVHFNPDQEADIDSLPDLANFLEKDVEQYRLKGKLEKIISIKWKHIHPYVKVTKVVGSYTIDYKSYSGECKVSYEFSDYGRKKPVNPELCINFINLKVKGASASVLCEIQDAIMRQIEERKTELLRKYKKSTLLE
;
A
#
# COMPACT_ATOMS: atom_id res chain seq x y z
N MET A 1 31.49 -5.71 8.37
CA MET A 1 31.76 -4.27 8.23
C MET A 1 32.33 -4.07 6.84
N SER A 2 31.49 -3.72 5.88
CA SER A 2 31.85 -3.51 4.47
C SER A 2 32.20 -2.04 4.24
N ASP A 3 33.16 -1.77 3.35
CA ASP A 3 33.79 -0.47 3.02
C ASP A 3 32.85 0.68 2.55
N SER A 4 31.54 0.57 2.74
CA SER A 4 30.53 1.58 2.34
C SER A 4 30.27 2.67 3.39
N ASP A 5 30.78 2.53 4.62
CA ASP A 5 30.48 3.46 5.74
C ASP A 5 31.43 4.67 5.84
N THR A 6 32.33 4.87 4.85
CA THR A 6 33.38 5.91 4.91
C THR A 6 33.31 6.92 3.77
N PHE A 7 32.16 7.02 3.08
CA PHE A 7 32.02 7.94 1.96
C PHE A 7 31.19 9.18 2.31
N ILE A 8 31.82 10.36 2.24
CA ILE A 8 31.16 11.65 2.42
C ILE A 8 31.07 12.32 1.04
N PRO A 9 29.85 12.52 0.49
CA PRO A 9 29.70 13.08 -0.85
C PRO A 9 30.18 14.54 -0.88
N SER A 10 30.92 14.90 -1.92
CA SER A 10 31.49 16.25 -2.10
C SER A 10 31.41 16.71 -3.56
N GLY A 11 31.44 18.03 -3.79
CA GLY A 11 31.43 18.59 -5.15
C GLY A 11 30.25 18.10 -6.01
N ASP A 12 30.55 17.55 -7.19
CA ASP A 12 29.53 17.05 -8.12
C ASP A 12 28.74 15.86 -7.57
N GLU A 13 29.31 15.05 -6.69
CA GLU A 13 28.61 13.93 -6.06
C GLU A 13 27.53 14.43 -5.10
N LEU A 14 27.88 15.45 -4.31
CA LEU A 14 26.92 16.13 -3.43
C LEU A 14 25.85 16.83 -4.25
N LYS A 15 26.23 17.48 -5.36
CA LYS A 15 25.30 18.12 -6.29
C LYS A 15 24.28 17.12 -6.84
N ASN A 16 24.72 15.94 -7.26
CA ASN A 16 23.83 14.88 -7.73
C ASN A 16 22.88 14.44 -6.60
N LEU A 17 23.40 14.19 -5.40
CA LEU A 17 22.60 13.81 -4.22
C LEU A 17 21.49 14.82 -3.88
N VAL A 18 21.82 16.12 -3.83
CA VAL A 18 20.86 17.17 -3.45
C VAL A 18 19.93 17.57 -4.60
N SER A 19 20.32 17.28 -5.84
CA SER A 19 19.48 17.53 -7.03
C SER A 19 18.26 16.59 -7.08
N GLN A 20 18.36 15.40 -6.46
CA GLN A 20 17.28 14.44 -6.43
C GLN A 20 15.96 15.02 -5.92
N SER A 21 14.85 14.57 -6.49
CA SER A 21 13.50 14.94 -6.05
C SER A 21 13.23 14.59 -4.59
N ARG A 22 13.93 13.56 -4.06
CA ARG A 22 13.82 13.08 -2.67
C ARG A 22 14.45 14.04 -1.66
N CYS A 23 15.54 14.71 -2.01
CA CYS A 23 16.13 15.77 -1.19
C CYS A 23 15.27 17.03 -1.36
N THR A 24 14.57 17.50 -0.31
CA THR A 24 13.69 18.67 -0.48
C THR A 24 14.47 19.98 -0.32
N ALA A 25 13.94 21.07 -0.89
CA ALA A 25 14.49 22.40 -0.63
C ALA A 25 14.52 22.72 0.88
N GLY A 26 13.53 22.26 1.64
CA GLY A 26 13.49 22.42 3.10
C GLY A 26 14.67 21.76 3.81
N THR A 27 15.04 20.54 3.42
CA THR A 27 16.18 19.81 3.98
C THR A 27 17.49 20.57 3.76
N ILE A 28 17.74 21.03 2.53
CA ILE A 28 18.94 21.80 2.16
C ILE A 28 18.99 23.13 2.93
N ASN A 29 17.85 23.83 3.02
CA ASN A 29 17.76 25.09 3.76
C ASN A 29 17.96 24.90 5.26
N SER A 30 17.48 23.80 5.85
CA SER A 30 17.72 23.50 7.27
C SER A 30 19.20 23.34 7.52
N LEU A 31 19.87 22.49 6.71
CA LEU A 31 21.29 22.24 6.83
C LEU A 31 22.14 23.52 6.67
N LEU A 32 21.78 24.39 5.71
CA LEU A 32 22.45 25.69 5.55
C LEU A 32 22.18 26.63 6.74
N ARG A 33 20.97 26.64 7.29
CA ARG A 33 20.63 27.46 8.47
C ARG A 33 21.34 26.99 9.72
N ASP A 34 21.50 25.68 9.91
CA ASP A 34 22.24 25.10 11.03
C ASP A 34 23.72 25.52 10.97
N ARG A 35 24.24 25.75 9.75
CA ARG A 35 25.56 26.35 9.49
C ARG A 35 25.60 27.89 9.61
N GLY A 36 24.47 28.54 9.88
CA GLY A 36 24.35 30.00 9.90
C GLY A 36 24.32 30.67 8.53
N VAL A 37 24.13 29.91 7.44
CA VAL A 37 24.05 30.41 6.06
C VAL A 37 22.58 30.66 5.68
N PHE A 38 22.23 31.92 5.49
CA PHE A 38 20.88 32.34 5.08
C PHE A 38 20.87 32.73 3.60
N CYS A 39 20.10 31.99 2.81
CA CYS A 39 19.92 32.30 1.39
C CYS A 39 18.70 33.22 1.19
N GLY A 40 18.83 34.21 0.29
CA GLY A 40 17.73 35.13 -0.04
C GLY A 40 16.55 34.48 -0.79
N SER A 41 16.76 33.30 -1.36
CA SER A 41 15.71 32.43 -1.92
C SER A 41 15.91 31.02 -1.37
N SER A 42 14.80 30.34 -1.08
CA SER A 42 14.77 28.96 -0.61
C SER A 42 14.86 27.94 -1.74
N ASP A 43 14.87 28.37 -3.00
CA ASP A 43 14.89 27.48 -4.16
C ASP A 43 16.23 26.76 -4.29
N LYS A 44 16.17 25.49 -4.72
CA LYS A 44 17.36 24.66 -4.92
C LYS A 44 18.40 25.30 -5.84
N ALA A 45 17.96 26.04 -6.86
CA ALA A 45 18.86 26.74 -7.78
C ALA A 45 19.83 27.69 -7.06
N ASN A 46 19.40 28.27 -5.94
CA ASN A 46 20.19 29.22 -5.16
C ASN A 46 20.88 28.57 -3.95
N THR A 47 20.28 27.54 -3.36
CA THR A 47 20.78 26.92 -2.14
C THR A 47 21.80 25.81 -2.41
N VAL A 48 21.65 25.05 -3.50
CA VAL A 48 22.55 23.95 -3.86
C VAL A 48 23.99 24.43 -4.11
N PRO A 49 24.26 25.51 -4.86
CA PRO A 49 25.64 26.01 -5.04
C PRO A 49 26.33 26.37 -3.71
N ASN A 50 25.59 26.92 -2.74
CA ASN A 50 26.12 27.26 -1.42
C ASN A 50 26.43 26.01 -0.58
N LEU A 51 25.61 24.96 -0.74
CA LEU A 51 25.84 23.69 -0.07
C LEU A 51 26.99 22.91 -0.72
N VAL A 52 27.10 22.89 -2.04
CA VAL A 52 28.13 22.13 -2.76
C VAL A 52 29.52 22.74 -2.61
N THR A 53 29.60 24.06 -2.46
CA THR A 53 30.88 24.75 -2.18
C THR A 53 31.33 24.58 -0.73
N SER A 54 30.50 23.99 0.14
CA SER A 54 30.85 23.69 1.52
C SER A 54 30.95 22.17 1.72
N PHE A 55 32.01 21.70 2.37
CA PHE A 55 32.14 20.28 2.70
C PHE A 55 31.05 19.86 3.70
N LEU A 56 30.58 18.63 3.62
CA LEU A 56 29.74 18.03 4.65
C LEU A 56 30.60 17.45 5.76
N SER A 57 30.23 17.70 7.01
CA SER A 57 30.74 16.88 8.12
C SER A 57 30.12 15.48 8.04
N PRO A 58 30.76 14.45 8.64
CA PRO A 58 30.21 13.11 8.66
C PRO A 58 28.77 13.05 9.20
N ALA A 59 28.49 13.75 10.30
CA ALA A 59 27.15 13.78 10.91
C ALA A 59 26.10 14.39 9.96
N GLU A 60 26.43 15.51 9.31
CA GLU A 60 25.52 16.14 8.34
C GLU A 60 25.29 15.27 7.10
N ALA A 61 26.32 14.55 6.64
CA ALA A 61 26.18 13.59 5.56
C ALA A 61 25.27 12.42 5.96
N TYR A 62 25.42 11.91 7.18
CA TYR A 62 24.53 10.88 7.73
C TYR A 62 23.10 11.38 7.89
N ASP A 63 22.89 12.61 8.36
CA ASP A 63 21.56 13.19 8.51
C ASP A 63 20.91 13.46 7.14
N LEU A 64 21.69 13.91 6.15
CA LEU A 64 21.22 14.13 4.78
C LEU A 64 20.85 12.79 4.11
N LEU A 65 21.76 11.81 4.11
CA LEU A 65 21.51 10.46 3.59
C LEU A 65 20.36 9.78 4.35
N GLY A 66 20.34 9.97 5.67
CA GLY A 66 19.29 9.58 6.58
C GLY A 66 17.97 10.15 6.12
N SER A 67 17.84 11.46 5.91
CA SER A 67 16.59 12.12 5.47
C SER A 67 16.10 11.67 4.08
N ILE A 68 17.02 11.28 3.19
CA ILE A 68 16.70 10.72 1.88
C ILE A 68 16.19 9.27 2.02
N LYS A 69 16.74 8.50 2.96
CA LYS A 69 16.34 7.13 3.31
C LYS A 69 15.07 7.06 4.18
N THR A 70 14.91 7.96 5.14
CA THR A 70 13.87 8.01 6.21
C THR A 70 12.63 8.79 5.84
N LYS A 71 12.43 9.18 4.58
CA LYS A 71 11.06 9.44 4.12
C LYS A 71 10.36 8.09 4.02
N GLU A 72 9.91 7.64 5.20
CA GLU A 72 9.14 6.44 5.46
C GLU A 72 8.06 6.32 4.41
N ARG A 73 8.09 5.16 3.76
CA ARG A 73 7.22 4.83 2.66
C ARG A 73 6.09 4.00 3.24
N LEU A 74 4.92 4.50 2.95
CA LEU A 74 3.65 3.99 3.40
C LEU A 74 3.33 2.68 2.69
N ASP A 75 2.79 1.72 3.46
CA ASP A 75 2.55 0.39 2.91
C ASP A 75 1.35 0.41 1.97
N LYS A 76 1.50 -0.39 0.92
CA LYS A 76 0.41 -0.82 0.06
C LYS A 76 0.05 -2.24 0.48
N VAL A 77 -1.22 -2.45 0.82
CA VAL A 77 -1.70 -3.73 1.33
C VAL A 77 -2.78 -4.29 0.41
N ASN A 78 -2.58 -5.52 -0.01
CA ASN A 78 -3.55 -6.34 -0.73
C ASN A 78 -4.11 -7.38 0.24
N PHE A 79 -5.41 -7.64 0.15
CA PHE A 79 -6.08 -8.57 1.06
C PHE A 79 -6.73 -9.72 0.30
N ARG A 80 -6.55 -10.93 0.82
CA ARG A 80 -7.20 -12.14 0.35
C ARG A 80 -7.92 -12.83 1.50
N ASN A 81 -9.14 -13.27 1.25
CA ASN A 81 -9.98 -13.94 2.23
C ASN A 81 -10.30 -15.36 1.73
N PHE A 82 -10.10 -16.36 2.60
CA PHE A 82 -10.43 -17.76 2.33
C PHE A 82 -11.28 -18.34 3.47
N GLU A 83 -12.26 -19.16 3.13
CA GLU A 83 -13.00 -19.95 4.12
C GLU A 83 -12.18 -21.18 4.54
N LEU A 84 -11.96 -21.35 5.84
CA LEU A 84 -11.27 -22.53 6.37
C LEU A 84 -12.23 -23.68 6.58
N GLN A 85 -11.78 -24.88 6.21
CA GLN A 85 -12.53 -26.12 6.41
C GLN A 85 -12.01 -26.97 7.60
N SER A 86 -10.89 -26.59 8.18
CA SER A 86 -10.22 -27.36 9.24
C SER A 86 -9.51 -26.45 10.24
N ASP A 87 -9.33 -26.97 11.46
CA ASP A 87 -8.88 -26.25 12.65
C ASP A 87 -7.36 -26.41 12.94
N THR A 88 -6.54 -26.50 11.90
CA THR A 88 -5.09 -26.70 12.06
C THR A 88 -4.38 -25.39 12.40
N ALA A 89 -3.35 -25.47 13.25
CA ALA A 89 -2.47 -24.35 13.59
C ALA A 89 -1.67 -23.92 12.35
N LEU A 90 -1.71 -22.62 12.01
CA LEU A 90 -1.11 -22.11 10.78
C LEU A 90 0.41 -22.25 10.78
N LEU A 91 1.07 -21.88 11.87
CA LEU A 91 2.54 -21.89 11.96
C LEU A 91 3.13 -23.26 11.64
N ASN A 92 2.61 -24.32 12.27
CA ASN A 92 3.08 -25.69 12.04
C ASN A 92 2.89 -26.16 10.60
N PHE A 93 1.93 -25.58 9.88
CA PHE A 93 1.67 -25.93 8.49
C PHE A 93 2.58 -25.18 7.51
N VAL A 94 2.82 -23.88 7.74
CA VAL A 94 3.57 -23.03 6.81
C VAL A 94 5.07 -23.00 7.06
N SER A 95 5.54 -23.36 8.27
CA SER A 95 6.96 -23.42 8.57
C SER A 95 7.68 -24.44 7.69
N GLY A 96 8.76 -24.01 7.04
CA GLY A 96 9.56 -24.82 6.11
C GLY A 96 8.86 -25.11 4.78
N LEU A 97 7.75 -24.41 4.47
CA LEU A 97 7.03 -24.61 3.22
C LEU A 97 7.72 -23.98 2.02
N ILE A 98 8.51 -22.93 2.24
CA ILE A 98 9.09 -22.09 1.19
C ILE A 98 10.59 -21.96 1.42
N GLU A 99 11.37 -22.30 0.40
CA GLU A 99 12.79 -21.95 0.32
C GLU A 99 12.98 -20.73 -0.59
N PRO A 100 13.99 -19.85 -0.34
CA PRO A 100 14.25 -18.68 -1.19
C PRO A 100 14.39 -19.02 -2.69
N GLU A 101 14.94 -20.19 -2.99
CA GLU A 101 15.14 -20.73 -4.33
C GLU A 101 13.81 -20.96 -5.07
N ASP A 102 12.73 -21.28 -4.37
CA ASP A 102 11.40 -21.50 -4.97
C ASP A 102 10.79 -20.20 -5.55
N LEU A 103 11.29 -19.04 -5.10
CA LEU A 103 10.72 -17.73 -5.41
C LEU A 103 11.36 -17.09 -6.66
N LEU A 104 12.57 -17.53 -7.03
CA LEU A 104 13.32 -17.02 -8.19
C LEU A 104 13.13 -17.94 -9.40
N GLN A 105 12.55 -17.41 -10.48
CA GLN A 105 12.20 -18.21 -11.66
C GLN A 105 13.29 -18.24 -12.74
N ASN A 106 14.34 -17.41 -12.64
CA ASN A 106 15.33 -17.25 -13.70
C ASN A 106 16.68 -16.72 -13.19
N ASP A 107 17.79 -17.26 -13.70
CA ASP A 107 19.17 -16.81 -13.40
C ASP A 107 19.52 -15.44 -14.03
N TYR A 108 18.71 -14.94 -14.97
CA TYR A 108 18.94 -13.67 -15.68
C TYR A 108 18.24 -12.45 -15.05
N LEU A 109 17.87 -12.51 -13.77
CA LEU A 109 17.22 -11.40 -13.08
C LEU A 109 18.25 -10.35 -12.60
N ASN A 110 17.89 -9.07 -12.68
CA ASN A 110 18.71 -7.97 -12.15
C ASN A 110 18.43 -7.68 -10.66
N TYR A 111 17.73 -8.59 -9.99
CA TYR A 111 17.41 -8.52 -8.58
C TYR A 111 17.64 -9.88 -7.91
N GLN A 112 17.91 -9.84 -6.61
CA GLN A 112 18.11 -11.00 -5.76
C GLN A 112 17.36 -10.80 -4.45
N ILE A 113 17.02 -11.90 -3.77
CA ILE A 113 16.49 -11.86 -2.41
C ILE A 113 17.69 -11.61 -1.49
N SER A 114 17.76 -10.44 -0.85
CA SER A 114 18.86 -10.06 0.06
C SER A 114 18.62 -10.53 1.49
N ASP A 115 17.36 -10.65 1.90
CA ASP A 115 16.95 -11.13 3.21
C ASP A 115 15.66 -11.95 3.07
N PHE A 116 15.55 -13.03 3.82
CA PHE A 116 14.39 -13.92 3.81
C PHE A 116 14.25 -14.58 5.17
N ASN A 117 13.12 -14.32 5.82
CA ASN A 117 12.74 -14.96 7.06
C ASN A 117 11.50 -15.81 6.79
N ASP A 118 11.62 -17.12 7.01
CA ASP A 118 10.48 -18.04 6.96
C ASP A 118 9.37 -17.61 7.96
N PHE A 119 8.19 -18.20 7.84
CA PHE A 119 7.03 -17.83 8.66
C PHE A 119 7.33 -17.91 10.16
N THR A 120 7.15 -16.77 10.83
CA THR A 120 7.25 -16.62 12.29
C THR A 120 5.94 -16.11 12.87
N SER A 121 5.72 -16.25 14.18
CA SER A 121 4.54 -15.68 14.84
C SER A 121 4.59 -14.15 14.81
N LEU A 122 3.53 -13.52 14.28
CA LEU A 122 3.40 -12.05 14.22
C LEU A 122 3.49 -11.39 15.60
N ASP A 123 2.83 -11.99 16.61
CA ASP A 123 2.78 -11.46 17.98
C ASP A 123 3.83 -12.13 18.91
N GLY A 124 4.78 -12.89 18.34
CA GLY A 124 5.76 -13.70 19.06
C GLY A 124 5.20 -14.86 19.91
N SER A 125 3.87 -15.03 19.99
CA SER A 125 3.21 -16.03 20.85
C SER A 125 2.07 -16.81 20.17
N SER A 126 1.61 -16.42 18.99
CA SER A 126 0.41 -16.98 18.34
C SER A 126 0.78 -17.91 17.19
N GLU A 127 0.27 -19.14 17.22
CA GLU A 127 0.41 -20.08 16.09
C GLU A 127 -0.59 -19.79 14.95
N ASN A 128 -1.51 -18.84 15.15
CA ASN A 128 -2.61 -18.52 14.25
C ASN A 128 -2.48 -17.14 13.57
N SER A 129 -1.42 -16.40 13.89
CA SER A 129 -1.03 -15.15 13.25
C SER A 129 0.44 -15.25 12.89
N VAL A 130 0.75 -15.45 11.62
CA VAL A 130 2.12 -15.67 11.15
C VAL A 130 2.50 -14.68 10.06
N ILE A 131 3.79 -14.36 9.99
CA ILE A 131 4.37 -13.41 9.03
C ILE A 131 5.64 -13.98 8.42
N LEU A 132 5.77 -13.82 7.11
CA LEU A 132 6.99 -14.06 6.34
C LEU A 132 7.47 -12.71 5.81
N ASP A 133 8.69 -12.34 6.17
CA ASP A 133 9.33 -11.09 5.75
C ASP A 133 10.44 -11.39 4.74
N PHE A 134 10.51 -10.60 3.68
CA PHE A 134 11.55 -10.72 2.67
C PHE A 134 12.01 -9.35 2.17
N GLU A 135 13.26 -9.29 1.69
CA GLU A 135 13.84 -8.11 1.07
C GLU A 135 14.42 -8.45 -0.30
N VAL A 136 14.09 -7.62 -1.28
CA VAL A 136 14.58 -7.72 -2.65
C VAL A 136 15.59 -6.61 -2.90
N CYS A 137 16.81 -6.98 -3.29
CA CYS A 137 17.84 -6.07 -3.74
C CYS A 137 17.91 -6.06 -5.25
N ARG A 138 17.51 -4.94 -5.87
CA ARG A 138 17.68 -4.69 -7.30
C ARG A 138 18.95 -3.92 -7.57
N THR A 139 19.74 -4.38 -8.54
CA THR A 139 20.91 -3.66 -9.00
C THR A 139 20.57 -2.92 -10.29
N ASP A 140 20.69 -1.59 -10.28
CA ASP A 140 20.49 -0.75 -11.44
C ASP A 140 21.84 -0.14 -11.85
N LEU A 141 22.42 -0.67 -12.93
CA LEU A 141 23.73 -0.26 -13.41
C LEU A 141 23.73 1.13 -14.06
N LEU A 142 22.55 1.69 -14.31
CA LEU A 142 22.37 3.02 -14.90
C LEU A 142 22.14 4.11 -13.83
N ASP A 143 21.90 3.73 -12.59
CA ASP A 143 21.76 4.67 -11.47
C ASP A 143 23.14 5.18 -10.99
N ASP A 144 23.14 6.37 -10.39
CA ASP A 144 24.32 7.01 -9.82
C ASP A 144 25.07 6.11 -8.82
N TRP A 145 26.36 6.38 -8.62
CA TRP A 145 27.33 5.58 -7.83
C TRP A 145 26.90 5.26 -6.37
N TYR A 146 25.91 5.96 -5.81
CA TYR A 146 25.38 5.73 -4.46
C TYR A 146 23.98 5.09 -4.42
N GLU A 147 23.31 4.92 -5.57
CA GLU A 147 21.98 4.31 -5.71
C GLU A 147 21.98 3.00 -6.53
N THR A 148 23.15 2.45 -6.86
CA THR A 148 23.27 1.24 -7.70
C THR A 148 22.50 0.04 -7.13
N LYS A 149 22.26 -0.01 -5.81
CA LYS A 149 21.44 -1.02 -5.15
C LYS A 149 20.21 -0.40 -4.50
N LYS A 150 19.04 -0.89 -4.88
CA LYS A 150 17.74 -0.52 -4.30
C LYS A 150 17.17 -1.71 -3.55
N PHE A 151 16.85 -1.48 -2.28
CA PHE A 151 16.25 -2.48 -1.41
C PHE A 151 14.74 -2.25 -1.30
N PHE A 152 13.98 -3.32 -1.45
CA PHE A 152 12.53 -3.32 -1.45
C PHE A 152 12.04 -4.41 -0.49
N LYS A 153 11.37 -3.99 0.58
CA LYS A 153 10.80 -4.91 1.57
C LYS A 153 9.36 -5.29 1.20
N GLY A 154 9.03 -6.54 1.45
CA GLY A 154 7.66 -7.06 1.39
C GLY A 154 7.44 -8.08 2.50
N SER A 155 6.18 -8.25 2.87
CA SER A 155 5.78 -9.26 3.84
C SER A 155 4.44 -9.88 3.49
N VAL A 156 4.27 -11.14 3.89
CA VAL A 156 3.03 -11.89 3.75
C VAL A 156 2.58 -12.31 5.14
N GLU A 157 1.46 -11.76 5.58
CA GLU A 157 0.82 -12.09 6.86
C GLU A 157 -0.35 -13.05 6.64
N LEU A 158 -0.44 -14.08 7.47
CA LEU A 158 -1.56 -15.01 7.53
C LEU A 158 -2.18 -14.92 8.92
N LYS A 159 -3.47 -14.62 8.99
CA LYS A 159 -4.22 -14.54 10.24
C LYS A 159 -5.46 -15.39 10.13
N LYS A 160 -5.67 -16.26 11.11
CA LYS A 160 -6.94 -16.95 11.29
C LYS A 160 -7.84 -16.09 12.14
N ASP A 161 -8.96 -15.67 11.56
CA ASP A 161 -10.00 -14.95 12.27
C ASP A 161 -11.22 -15.85 12.51
N THR A 162 -11.84 -15.69 13.67
CA THR A 162 -13.06 -16.41 14.05
C THR A 162 -14.16 -15.39 14.20
N VAL A 163 -14.96 -15.23 13.14
CA VAL A 163 -16.08 -14.29 13.15
C VAL A 163 -17.37 -15.06 12.90
N GLY A 164 -18.27 -15.05 13.88
CA GLY A 164 -19.61 -15.64 13.72
C GLY A 164 -19.69 -17.17 13.70
N GLY A 165 -18.66 -17.88 14.18
CA GLY A 165 -18.66 -19.36 14.28
C GLY A 165 -18.06 -20.09 13.07
N SER A 166 -17.73 -19.38 11.99
CA SER A 166 -16.89 -19.86 10.89
C SER A 166 -15.47 -19.30 11.00
N SER A 167 -14.46 -20.16 10.87
CA SER A 167 -13.07 -19.70 10.77
C SER A 167 -12.78 -19.24 9.34
N GLU A 168 -12.28 -18.02 9.19
CA GLU A 168 -11.79 -17.48 7.93
C GLU A 168 -10.27 -17.29 8.02
N LEU A 169 -9.56 -17.65 6.96
CA LEU A 169 -8.14 -17.34 6.79
C LEU A 169 -8.04 -16.02 6.03
N LEU A 170 -7.48 -15.03 6.70
CA LEU A 170 -7.11 -13.75 6.12
C LEU A 170 -5.63 -13.82 5.74
N MET A 171 -5.34 -13.54 4.48
CA MET A 171 -4.00 -13.49 3.94
C MET A 171 -3.75 -12.10 3.40
N ASN A 172 -2.80 -11.40 4.01
CA ASN A 172 -2.49 -10.03 3.69
C ASN A 172 -1.10 -9.97 3.08
N VAL A 173 -0.98 -9.27 1.97
CA VAL A 173 0.30 -8.99 1.33
C VAL A 173 0.60 -7.52 1.58
N LYS A 174 1.58 -7.24 2.43
CA LYS A 174 2.07 -5.88 2.71
C LYS A 174 3.32 -5.62 1.89
N LEU A 175 3.30 -4.56 1.09
CA LEU A 175 4.42 -4.14 0.26
C LEU A 175 4.81 -2.71 0.64
N ASN A 176 5.91 -2.56 1.37
CA ASN A 176 6.49 -1.26 1.72
C ASN A 176 7.07 -0.56 0.49
N HIS A 177 7.40 -1.36 -0.54
CA HIS A 177 7.88 -0.87 -1.82
C HIS A 177 7.14 -1.53 -2.97
N SER A 178 6.33 -0.72 -3.66
CA SER A 178 5.63 -1.13 -4.87
C SER A 178 6.63 -1.18 -6.04
N SER A 179 7.41 -2.25 -6.14
CA SER A 179 8.16 -2.63 -7.33
C SER A 179 7.48 -3.86 -7.96
N PRO A 180 7.57 -4.06 -9.29
CA PRO A 180 6.98 -5.25 -9.91
C PRO A 180 7.54 -6.55 -9.33
N GLU A 181 8.83 -6.52 -8.99
CA GLU A 181 9.59 -7.66 -8.49
C GLU A 181 9.17 -8.05 -7.06
N THR A 182 8.98 -7.09 -6.13
CA THR A 182 8.48 -7.41 -4.78
C THR A 182 7.08 -8.00 -4.82
N LYS A 183 6.22 -7.48 -5.72
CA LYS A 183 4.86 -8.04 -5.89
C LYS A 183 4.91 -9.45 -6.47
N GLU A 184 5.75 -9.70 -7.48
CA GLU A 184 5.86 -11.02 -8.08
C GLU A 184 6.31 -12.08 -7.06
N ILE A 185 7.28 -11.74 -6.20
CA ILE A 185 7.71 -12.62 -5.12
C ILE A 185 6.57 -12.85 -4.11
N ALA A 186 5.88 -11.81 -3.66
CA ALA A 186 4.76 -11.96 -2.74
C ALA A 186 3.62 -12.80 -3.34
N ASP A 187 3.28 -12.59 -4.61
CA ASP A 187 2.26 -13.37 -5.31
C ASP A 187 2.65 -14.86 -5.42
N LYS A 188 3.94 -15.16 -5.59
CA LYS A 188 4.45 -16.55 -5.56
C LYS A 188 4.36 -17.17 -4.16
N VAL A 189 4.76 -16.44 -3.12
CA VAL A 189 4.62 -16.89 -1.72
C VAL A 189 3.16 -17.26 -1.45
N VAL A 190 2.23 -16.36 -1.79
CA VAL A 190 0.79 -16.62 -1.66
C VAL A 190 0.37 -17.85 -2.46
N PHE A 191 0.78 -17.97 -3.72
CA PHE A 191 0.41 -19.09 -4.57
C PHE A 191 0.89 -20.44 -3.98
N ILE A 192 2.13 -20.51 -3.48
CA ILE A 192 2.67 -21.73 -2.86
C ILE A 192 1.85 -22.10 -1.62
N VAL A 193 1.58 -21.12 -0.74
CA VAL A 193 0.75 -21.33 0.46
C VAL A 193 -0.66 -21.80 0.08
N GLU A 194 -1.29 -21.15 -0.91
CA GLU A 194 -2.63 -21.50 -1.38
C GLU A 194 -2.68 -22.92 -1.94
N GLN A 195 -1.76 -23.29 -2.83
CA GLN A 195 -1.70 -24.63 -3.41
C GLN A 195 -1.47 -25.71 -2.34
N ALA A 196 -0.59 -25.42 -1.36
CA ALA A 196 -0.36 -26.32 -0.25
C ALA A 196 -1.64 -26.49 0.60
N MET A 197 -2.35 -25.40 0.90
CA MET A 197 -3.59 -25.42 1.68
C MET A 197 -4.72 -26.18 0.95
N ILE A 198 -4.88 -25.98 -0.36
CA ILE A 198 -5.86 -26.71 -1.18
C ILE A 198 -5.54 -28.21 -1.21
N LYS A 199 -4.26 -28.57 -1.47
CA LYS A 199 -3.82 -29.96 -1.54
C LYS A 199 -4.07 -30.73 -0.24
N ASN A 200 -3.95 -30.06 0.90
CA ASN A 200 -4.20 -30.64 2.22
C ASN A 200 -5.67 -30.50 2.68
N GLY A 201 -6.55 -29.89 1.87
CA GLY A 201 -7.98 -29.74 2.17
C GLY A 201 -8.31 -28.70 3.23
N PHE A 202 -7.41 -27.75 3.49
CA PHE A 202 -7.63 -26.67 4.47
C PHE A 202 -8.55 -25.57 3.95
N ILE A 203 -8.47 -25.28 2.64
CA ILE A 203 -9.31 -24.29 1.95
C ILE A 203 -9.90 -24.90 0.69
N LYS A 204 -11.07 -24.41 0.26
CA LYS A 204 -11.62 -24.71 -1.06
C LYS A 204 -10.88 -23.92 -2.13
N ALA A 205 -10.72 -24.52 -3.31
CA ALA A 205 -10.25 -23.80 -4.48
C ALA A 205 -11.23 -22.64 -4.80
N SER A 206 -10.69 -21.42 -4.88
CA SER A 206 -11.44 -20.23 -5.25
C SER A 206 -11.04 -19.80 -6.67
N PRO A 207 -11.99 -19.42 -7.55
CA PRO A 207 -11.70 -19.03 -8.93
C PRO A 207 -10.68 -17.89 -9.05
N GLU A 208 -10.63 -16.99 -8.05
CA GLU A 208 -9.73 -15.83 -8.03
C GLU A 208 -8.73 -15.85 -6.85
N GLY A 209 -8.56 -16.99 -6.19
CA GLY A 209 -7.61 -17.12 -5.06
C GLY A 209 -7.92 -16.19 -3.90
N GLY A 210 -9.20 -16.03 -3.55
CA GLY A 210 -9.64 -15.23 -2.40
C GLY A 210 -9.49 -13.71 -2.57
N LYS A 211 -9.09 -13.23 -3.75
CA LYS A 211 -9.00 -11.80 -4.08
C LYS A 211 -10.38 -11.14 -4.00
N VAL A 212 -10.36 -9.87 -3.61
CA VAL A 212 -11.52 -8.98 -3.72
C VAL A 212 -11.35 -8.19 -4.98
N SER A 213 -12.12 -8.52 -6.00
CA SER A 213 -11.95 -7.93 -7.34
C SER A 213 -13.05 -6.93 -7.65
N LEU A 214 -12.83 -6.09 -8.66
CA LEU A 214 -13.79 -5.06 -9.05
C LEU A 214 -15.15 -5.64 -9.45
N ASP A 215 -15.14 -6.79 -10.14
CA ASP A 215 -16.34 -7.45 -10.66
C ASP A 215 -17.10 -8.29 -9.61
N ASP A 216 -16.56 -8.41 -8.38
CA ASP A 216 -17.26 -9.03 -7.23
C ASP A 216 -18.50 -8.24 -6.78
N PHE A 217 -18.71 -7.03 -7.30
CA PHE A 217 -19.74 -6.09 -6.86
C PHE A 217 -20.56 -5.57 -8.04
N GLU A 218 -21.88 -5.44 -7.82
CA GLU A 218 -22.71 -4.62 -8.72
C GLU A 218 -22.29 -3.16 -8.60
N ASN A 219 -22.52 -2.34 -9.62
CA ASN A 219 -22.01 -0.95 -9.63
C ASN A 219 -22.50 -0.15 -8.41
N GLU A 220 -23.78 -0.28 -8.02
CA GLU A 220 -24.33 0.38 -6.83
C GLU A 220 -23.68 -0.14 -5.54
N ASP A 221 -23.58 -1.45 -5.38
CA ASP A 221 -22.99 -2.07 -4.20
C ASP A 221 -21.50 -1.73 -4.09
N ARG A 222 -20.79 -1.57 -5.20
CA ARG A 222 -19.40 -1.13 -5.22
C ARG A 222 -19.24 0.29 -4.70
N VAL A 223 -20.12 1.20 -5.13
CA VAL A 223 -20.11 2.59 -4.63
C VAL A 223 -20.36 2.59 -3.13
N ASN A 224 -21.36 1.85 -2.66
CA ASN A 224 -21.71 1.75 -1.24
C ASN A 224 -20.59 1.08 -0.43
N PHE A 225 -19.97 0.02 -0.96
CA PHE A 225 -18.85 -0.68 -0.33
C PHE A 225 -17.65 0.25 -0.12
N LEU A 226 -17.16 0.92 -1.17
CA LEU A 226 -16.02 1.83 -1.05
C LEU A 226 -16.35 3.06 -0.20
N HIS A 227 -17.58 3.57 -0.27
CA HIS A 227 -18.04 4.65 0.60
C HIS A 227 -18.03 4.24 2.08
N ASP A 228 -18.64 3.10 2.40
CA ASP A 228 -18.76 2.63 3.79
C ASP A 228 -17.41 2.19 4.34
N LEU A 229 -16.57 1.56 3.50
CA LEU A 229 -15.20 1.20 3.85
C LEU A 229 -14.35 2.45 4.13
N ALA A 230 -14.61 3.57 3.45
CA ALA A 230 -13.91 4.82 3.73
C ALA A 230 -14.48 5.57 4.94
N SER A 231 -15.78 5.51 5.21
CA SER A 231 -16.46 6.41 6.16
C SER A 231 -16.77 5.79 7.52
N GLN A 232 -17.06 4.49 7.59
CA GLN A 232 -17.62 3.88 8.78
C GLN A 232 -16.55 3.20 9.65
N HIS A 233 -15.68 4.01 10.24
CA HIS A 233 -14.60 3.57 11.13
C HIS A 233 -14.96 3.89 12.59
N ILE A 234 -14.94 2.89 13.48
CA ILE A 234 -15.39 3.03 14.88
C ILE A 234 -14.33 2.65 15.95
N GLY A 235 -13.08 2.41 15.56
CA GLY A 235 -12.00 1.96 16.45
C GLY A 235 -10.74 2.84 16.47
N TYR A 236 -9.80 2.46 17.34
CA TYR A 236 -8.38 2.90 17.40
C TYR A 236 -8.12 4.39 17.31
N GLU A 237 -9.06 5.20 17.81
CA GLU A 237 -8.92 6.65 17.76
C GLU A 237 -8.69 7.17 16.30
N PHE A 238 -9.12 6.38 15.29
CA PHE A 238 -9.07 6.67 13.86
C PHE A 238 -10.42 7.19 13.38
N PHE A 239 -10.53 8.52 13.28
CA PHE A 239 -11.79 9.21 13.06
C PHE A 239 -11.92 9.71 11.63
N TYR A 240 -12.98 9.26 10.95
CA TYR A 240 -13.33 9.73 9.63
C TYR A 240 -13.64 11.24 9.60
N LYS A 241 -13.12 11.94 8.60
CA LYS A 241 -13.32 13.39 8.39
C LYS A 241 -14.17 13.66 7.15
N GLN A 242 -13.74 13.14 5.99
CA GLN A 242 -14.42 13.33 4.71
C GLN A 242 -13.80 12.45 3.60
N ILE A 243 -14.54 12.24 2.52
CA ILE A 243 -14.02 11.75 1.23
C ILE A 243 -13.52 12.94 0.41
N ASP A 244 -12.25 12.88 0.00
CA ASP A 244 -11.52 13.94 -0.70
C ASP A 244 -11.48 13.79 -2.22
N ASP A 245 -11.35 12.55 -2.70
CA ASP A 245 -11.07 12.23 -4.11
C ASP A 245 -11.80 10.93 -4.49
N VAL A 246 -12.49 10.93 -5.62
CA VAL A 246 -13.17 9.74 -6.16
C VAL A 246 -12.92 9.61 -7.65
N HIS A 247 -12.52 8.42 -8.07
CA HIS A 247 -12.28 8.08 -9.48
C HIS A 247 -13.29 7.02 -9.90
N PHE A 248 -13.87 7.21 -11.07
CA PHE A 248 -14.84 6.28 -11.64
C PHE A 248 -14.84 6.39 -13.15
N ASN A 249 -15.30 5.33 -13.80
CA ASN A 249 -15.38 5.22 -15.24
C ASN A 249 -16.85 4.96 -15.62
N PRO A 250 -17.34 5.44 -16.77
CA PRO A 250 -18.64 5.00 -17.28
C PRO A 250 -18.64 3.49 -17.50
N ASP A 251 -19.74 2.83 -17.15
CA ASP A 251 -19.92 1.43 -17.52
C ASP A 251 -20.29 1.33 -19.00
N GLN A 252 -19.40 0.74 -19.80
CA GLN A 252 -19.61 0.60 -21.25
C GLN A 252 -20.74 -0.37 -21.58
N GLU A 253 -21.06 -1.30 -20.68
CA GLU A 253 -22.12 -2.29 -20.86
C GLU A 253 -23.50 -1.77 -20.46
N ALA A 254 -23.55 -0.66 -19.71
CA ALA A 254 -24.80 -0.08 -19.26
C ALA A 254 -25.48 0.74 -20.38
N ASP A 255 -26.81 0.69 -20.42
CA ASP A 255 -27.64 1.44 -21.38
C ASP A 255 -27.79 2.92 -20.98
N ILE A 256 -26.67 3.63 -21.00
CA ILE A 256 -26.58 5.07 -20.68
C ILE A 256 -27.27 5.91 -21.76
N ASP A 257 -27.26 5.46 -23.01
CA ASP A 257 -27.76 6.19 -24.18
C ASP A 257 -29.29 6.34 -24.17
N SER A 258 -29.98 5.45 -23.45
CA SER A 258 -31.42 5.57 -23.18
C SER A 258 -31.80 6.73 -22.25
N LEU A 259 -30.82 7.37 -21.58
CA LEU A 259 -31.01 8.44 -20.60
C LEU A 259 -30.28 9.74 -21.05
N PRO A 260 -30.95 10.66 -21.75
CA PRO A 260 -30.31 11.83 -22.38
C PRO A 260 -29.56 12.75 -21.42
N ASP A 261 -30.09 12.95 -20.21
CA ASP A 261 -29.44 13.79 -19.19
C ASP A 261 -28.15 13.15 -18.66
N LEU A 262 -28.09 11.81 -18.65
CA LEU A 262 -26.95 11.06 -18.17
C LEU A 262 -25.89 10.88 -19.27
N ALA A 263 -26.30 10.66 -20.51
CA ALA A 263 -25.41 10.56 -21.66
C ALA A 263 -24.57 11.84 -21.85
N ASN A 264 -25.16 13.01 -21.62
CA ASN A 264 -24.44 14.29 -21.66
C ASN A 264 -23.42 14.47 -20.52
N PHE A 265 -23.53 13.69 -19.43
CA PHE A 265 -22.67 13.79 -18.26
C PHE A 265 -21.62 12.67 -18.20
N LEU A 266 -22.00 11.45 -18.57
CA LEU A 266 -21.17 10.24 -18.64
C LEU A 266 -20.92 9.87 -20.11
N GLU A 267 -19.94 10.53 -20.70
CA GLU A 267 -19.51 10.27 -22.06
C GLU A 267 -18.73 8.95 -22.11
N LYS A 268 -19.18 7.98 -22.91
CA LYS A 268 -18.57 6.63 -22.98
C LYS A 268 -17.11 6.65 -23.47
N ASP A 269 -16.73 7.68 -24.21
CA ASP A 269 -15.36 7.88 -24.70
C ASP A 269 -14.39 8.38 -23.60
N VAL A 270 -14.89 8.81 -22.45
CA VAL A 270 -14.05 9.25 -21.33
C VAL A 270 -13.57 8.04 -20.54
N GLU A 271 -12.26 7.77 -20.62
CA GLU A 271 -11.64 6.63 -19.94
C GLU A 271 -11.75 6.69 -18.40
N GLN A 272 -11.69 7.88 -17.80
CA GLN A 272 -11.76 8.06 -16.34
C GLN A 272 -12.20 9.48 -15.94
N TYR A 273 -13.14 9.55 -15.01
CA TYR A 273 -13.50 10.78 -14.30
C TYR A 273 -12.81 10.83 -12.94
N ARG A 274 -12.36 12.04 -12.57
CA ARG A 274 -11.76 12.31 -11.26
C ARG A 274 -12.40 13.54 -10.64
N LEU A 275 -12.86 13.39 -9.40
CA LEU A 275 -13.46 14.48 -8.64
C LEU A 275 -12.68 14.71 -7.37
N LYS A 276 -12.49 15.98 -7.05
CA LYS A 276 -11.86 16.40 -5.79
C LYS A 276 -12.73 17.41 -5.07
N GLY A 277 -12.85 17.26 -3.77
CA GLY A 277 -13.60 18.20 -2.93
C GLY A 277 -14.14 17.53 -1.68
N LYS A 278 -15.23 18.07 -1.14
CA LYS A 278 -15.98 17.44 -0.05
C LYS A 278 -17.11 16.61 -0.66
N LEU A 279 -16.83 15.35 -0.96
CA LEU A 279 -17.66 14.57 -1.89
C LEU A 279 -18.73 13.71 -1.25
N GLU A 280 -18.74 13.55 0.06
CA GLU A 280 -19.64 12.62 0.76
C GLU A 280 -21.11 12.80 0.43
N LYS A 281 -21.67 14.00 0.62
CA LYS A 281 -23.08 14.28 0.27
C LYS A 281 -23.35 14.19 -1.23
N ILE A 282 -22.34 14.39 -2.06
CA ILE A 282 -22.48 14.32 -3.52
C ILE A 282 -22.64 12.85 -3.92
N ILE A 283 -21.73 11.99 -3.47
CA ILE A 283 -21.71 10.57 -3.82
C ILE A 283 -22.93 9.85 -3.24
N SER A 284 -23.22 10.00 -1.95
CA SER A 284 -24.20 9.16 -1.25
C SER A 284 -25.64 9.62 -1.46
N ILE A 285 -25.87 10.89 -1.79
CA ILE A 285 -27.21 11.48 -1.93
C ILE A 285 -27.46 11.96 -3.36
N LYS A 286 -26.67 12.92 -3.85
CA LYS A 286 -26.95 13.56 -5.15
C LYS A 286 -26.80 12.59 -6.31
N TRP A 287 -25.81 11.70 -6.23
CA TRP A 287 -25.37 10.84 -7.32
C TRP A 287 -25.91 9.42 -7.23
N LYS A 288 -26.89 9.18 -6.37
CA LYS A 288 -27.49 7.85 -6.25
C LYS A 288 -28.06 7.31 -7.57
N HIS A 289 -28.64 8.20 -8.38
CA HIS A 289 -29.20 7.86 -9.70
C HIS A 289 -28.15 7.47 -10.76
N ILE A 290 -26.87 7.83 -10.56
CA ILE A 290 -25.79 7.48 -11.50
C ILE A 290 -25.03 6.23 -11.08
N HIS A 291 -25.21 5.74 -9.84
CA HIS A 291 -24.49 4.57 -9.32
C HIS A 291 -24.58 3.33 -10.21
N PRO A 292 -25.73 2.97 -10.81
CA PRO A 292 -25.81 1.80 -11.71
C PRO A 292 -24.92 1.88 -12.95
N TYR A 293 -24.52 3.09 -13.36
CA TYR A 293 -23.90 3.36 -14.66
C TYR A 293 -22.42 3.71 -14.56
N VAL A 294 -21.84 3.66 -13.35
CA VAL A 294 -20.45 4.03 -13.11
C VAL A 294 -19.70 2.91 -12.40
N LYS A 295 -18.51 2.60 -12.92
CA LYS A 295 -17.54 1.74 -12.26
C LYS A 295 -16.63 2.59 -11.39
N VAL A 296 -16.94 2.71 -10.10
CA VAL A 296 -16.04 3.39 -9.15
C VAL A 296 -14.79 2.56 -8.94
N THR A 297 -13.63 3.17 -9.18
CA THR A 297 -12.33 2.50 -9.13
C THR A 297 -11.50 2.93 -7.93
N LYS A 298 -11.73 4.13 -7.39
CA LYS A 298 -10.94 4.65 -6.26
C LYS A 298 -11.71 5.64 -5.41
N VAL A 299 -11.53 5.55 -4.09
CA VAL A 299 -12.02 6.50 -3.09
C VAL A 299 -10.87 6.86 -2.14
N VAL A 300 -10.70 8.14 -1.84
CA VAL A 300 -9.70 8.64 -0.88
C VAL A 300 -10.40 9.26 0.31
N GLY A 301 -10.18 8.68 1.49
CA GLY A 301 -10.65 9.21 2.77
C GLY A 301 -9.57 10.00 3.50
N SER A 302 -9.99 11.08 4.17
CA SER A 302 -9.19 11.80 5.16
C SER A 302 -9.67 11.46 6.58
N TYR A 303 -8.72 11.35 7.49
CA TYR A 303 -8.93 10.92 8.87
C TYR A 303 -8.10 11.75 9.84
N THR A 304 -8.62 11.85 11.06
CA THR A 304 -7.88 12.33 12.24
C THR A 304 -7.49 11.12 13.07
N ILE A 305 -6.28 11.13 13.61
CA ILE A 305 -5.78 10.11 14.52
C ILE A 305 -5.61 10.76 15.88
N ASP A 306 -6.21 10.17 16.90
CA ASP A 306 -5.65 10.13 18.25
C ASP A 306 -4.95 8.76 18.38
N TYR A 307 -3.81 8.66 19.04
CA TYR A 307 -3.24 7.37 19.43
C TYR A 307 -2.43 7.58 20.69
N LYS A 308 -2.94 7.12 21.83
CA LYS A 308 -2.32 7.29 23.16
C LYS A 308 -2.13 8.79 23.49
N SER A 309 -0.93 9.33 23.29
CA SER A 309 -0.57 10.73 23.53
C SER A 309 -0.28 11.50 22.25
N TYR A 310 -0.51 10.89 21.09
CA TYR A 310 -0.16 11.41 19.79
C TYR A 310 -1.40 11.78 19.00
N SER A 311 -1.38 12.93 18.34
CA SER A 311 -2.45 13.36 17.44
C SER A 311 -1.90 13.65 16.05
N GLY A 312 -2.67 13.27 15.03
CA GLY A 312 -2.25 13.35 13.65
C GLY A 312 -3.39 13.40 12.62
N GLU A 313 -2.99 13.50 11.37
CA GLU A 313 -3.87 13.38 10.21
C GLU A 313 -3.38 12.26 9.29
N CYS A 314 -4.32 11.51 8.73
CA CYS A 314 -4.05 10.42 7.82
C CYS A 314 -4.92 10.52 6.57
N LYS A 315 -4.37 10.09 5.43
CA LYS A 315 -5.12 9.90 4.19
C LYS A 315 -4.91 8.49 3.69
N VAL A 316 -6.01 7.80 3.42
CA VAL A 316 -6.01 6.42 2.92
C VAL A 316 -6.73 6.37 1.58
N SER A 317 -6.14 5.63 0.64
CA SER A 317 -6.69 5.33 -0.67
C SER A 317 -7.21 3.90 -0.68
N TYR A 318 -8.48 3.75 -1.06
CA TYR A 318 -9.10 2.46 -1.35
C TYR A 318 -9.27 2.41 -2.87
N GLU A 319 -8.52 1.56 -3.55
CA GLU A 319 -8.52 1.51 -5.02
C GLU A 319 -8.52 0.09 -5.53
N PHE A 320 -9.27 -0.16 -6.60
CA PHE A 320 -9.08 -1.36 -7.40
C PHE A 320 -7.94 -1.09 -8.38
N SER A 321 -6.77 -1.67 -8.14
CA SER A 321 -5.61 -1.51 -9.01
C SER A 321 -4.81 -2.79 -9.12
N ASP A 322 -4.33 -3.09 -10.33
CA ASP A 322 -3.39 -4.18 -10.55
C ASP A 322 -2.03 -3.61 -10.91
N TYR A 323 -1.12 -3.70 -9.95
CA TYR A 323 0.22 -3.13 -10.09
C TYR A 323 0.95 -3.67 -11.32
N GLY A 324 1.58 -2.78 -12.11
CA GLY A 324 2.36 -3.12 -13.30
C GLY A 324 1.58 -3.25 -14.60
N ARG A 325 0.23 -3.26 -14.57
CA ARG A 325 -0.61 -3.33 -15.77
C ARG A 325 -1.32 -2.00 -16.01
N LYS A 326 -1.20 -1.47 -17.24
CA LYS A 326 -1.85 -0.20 -17.63
C LYS A 326 -3.39 -0.30 -17.70
N LYS A 327 -3.93 -1.49 -17.98
CA LYS A 327 -5.39 -1.77 -18.07
C LYS A 327 -5.68 -3.19 -17.57
N PRO A 328 -5.82 -3.40 -16.25
CA PRO A 328 -6.24 -4.70 -15.72
C PRO A 328 -7.71 -4.98 -16.06
N VAL A 329 -7.99 -6.24 -16.42
CA VAL A 329 -9.34 -6.68 -16.81
C VAL A 329 -10.26 -6.78 -15.58
N ASN A 330 -9.74 -7.25 -14.45
CA ASN A 330 -10.46 -7.29 -13.17
C ASN A 330 -9.48 -6.98 -12.01
N PRO A 331 -9.26 -5.70 -11.67
CA PRO A 331 -8.27 -5.31 -10.66
C PRO A 331 -8.68 -5.70 -9.22
N GLU A 332 -7.67 -6.03 -8.39
CA GLU A 332 -7.83 -6.34 -6.96
C GLU A 332 -7.92 -5.06 -6.10
N LEU A 333 -8.70 -5.13 -5.02
CA LEU A 333 -8.77 -4.08 -4.01
C LEU A 333 -7.43 -3.95 -3.29
N CYS A 334 -6.85 -2.75 -3.40
CA CYS A 334 -5.64 -2.34 -2.72
C CYS A 334 -5.93 -1.17 -1.77
N ILE A 335 -5.30 -1.20 -0.61
CA ILE A 335 -5.38 -0.13 0.38
C ILE A 335 -3.99 0.48 0.55
N ASN A 336 -3.88 1.79 0.29
CA ASN A 336 -2.61 2.50 0.34
C ASN A 336 -2.74 3.71 1.26
N PHE A 337 -1.83 3.87 2.21
CA PHE A 337 -1.73 5.17 2.88
C PHE A 337 -1.10 6.19 1.92
N ILE A 338 -1.78 7.30 1.69
CA ILE A 338 -1.28 8.42 0.89
C ILE A 338 -0.39 9.32 1.76
N ASN A 339 -0.76 9.49 3.03
CA ASN A 339 -0.05 10.33 3.97
C ASN A 339 -0.40 9.93 5.40
N LEU A 340 0.60 9.90 6.29
CA LEU A 340 0.43 9.75 7.73
C LEU A 340 1.30 10.81 8.41
N LYS A 341 0.67 11.76 9.12
CA LYS A 341 1.37 12.85 9.81
C LYS A 341 0.96 12.86 11.27
N VAL A 342 1.87 12.46 12.14
CA VAL A 342 1.66 12.45 13.58
C VAL A 342 2.71 13.33 14.25
N LYS A 343 2.29 14.26 15.10
CA LYS A 343 3.22 15.21 15.73
C LYS A 343 4.04 14.53 16.81
N GLY A 344 5.37 14.59 16.72
CA GLY A 344 6.29 14.12 17.76
C GLY A 344 6.41 12.60 17.87
N ALA A 345 5.82 11.82 16.96
CA ALA A 345 5.98 10.38 16.91
C ALA A 345 7.34 9.99 16.30
N SER A 346 7.97 8.95 16.85
CA SER A 346 9.11 8.28 16.23
C SER A 346 8.66 7.36 15.09
N ALA A 347 9.61 6.95 14.25
CA ALA A 347 9.43 5.94 13.21
C ALA A 347 8.70 4.67 13.70
N SER A 348 9.16 4.10 14.81
CA SER A 348 8.55 2.90 15.40
C SER A 348 7.08 3.10 15.78
N VAL A 349 6.74 4.27 16.34
CA VAL A 349 5.38 4.60 16.76
C VAL A 349 4.49 4.83 15.53
N LEU A 350 5.03 5.38 14.43
CA LEU A 350 4.30 5.50 13.18
C LEU A 350 3.94 4.14 12.59
N CYS A 351 4.85 3.16 12.64
CA CYS A 351 4.56 1.78 12.24
C CYS A 351 3.45 1.17 13.11
N GLU A 352 3.52 1.31 14.44
CA GLU A 352 2.46 0.83 15.35
C GLU A 352 1.09 1.44 15.01
N ILE A 353 1.04 2.75 14.75
CA ILE A 353 -0.18 3.46 14.37
C ILE A 353 -0.70 2.94 13.03
N GLN A 354 0.19 2.75 12.06
CA GLN A 354 -0.17 2.26 10.74
C GLN A 354 -0.76 0.84 10.80
N ASP A 355 -0.14 -0.06 11.56
CA ASP A 355 -0.63 -1.43 11.76
C ASP A 355 -1.99 -1.45 12.47
N ALA A 356 -2.18 -0.60 13.48
CA ALA A 356 -3.46 -0.47 14.17
C ALA A 356 -4.59 0.01 13.23
N ILE A 357 -4.32 1.02 12.40
CA ILE A 357 -5.29 1.51 11.40
C ILE A 357 -5.58 0.41 10.37
N MET A 358 -4.56 -0.30 9.90
CA MET A 358 -4.74 -1.39 8.92
C MET A 358 -5.61 -2.50 9.46
N ARG A 359 -5.42 -2.90 10.72
CA ARG A 359 -6.26 -3.91 11.38
C ARG A 359 -7.72 -3.49 11.41
N GLN A 360 -8.00 -2.24 11.75
CA GLN A 360 -9.37 -1.73 11.77
C GLN A 360 -10.02 -1.72 10.39
N ILE A 361 -9.27 -1.28 9.37
CA ILE A 361 -9.73 -1.30 7.99
C ILE A 361 -10.02 -2.74 7.55
N GLU A 362 -9.18 -3.71 7.95
CA GLU A 362 -9.34 -5.13 7.66
C GLU A 362 -10.61 -5.72 8.28
N GLU A 363 -10.82 -5.49 9.58
CA GLU A 363 -12.03 -5.92 10.30
C GLU A 363 -13.28 -5.38 9.60
N ARG A 364 -13.27 -4.08 9.25
CA ARG A 364 -14.39 -3.43 8.58
C ARG A 364 -14.61 -3.92 7.16
N LYS A 365 -13.54 -4.16 6.42
CA LYS A 365 -13.58 -4.71 5.06
C LYS A 365 -14.28 -6.07 5.07
N THR A 366 -13.91 -6.96 5.99
CA THR A 366 -14.52 -8.30 6.09
C THR A 366 -16.03 -8.22 6.38
N GLU A 367 -16.47 -7.34 7.27
CA GLU A 367 -17.90 -7.11 7.52
C GLU A 367 -18.65 -6.59 6.27
N LEU A 368 -18.07 -5.61 5.58
CA LEU A 368 -18.70 -4.98 4.41
C LEU A 368 -18.72 -5.91 3.19
N LEU A 369 -17.72 -6.79 3.04
CA LEU A 369 -17.71 -7.81 2.00
C LEU A 369 -18.91 -8.75 2.11
N ARG A 370 -19.24 -9.21 3.32
CA ARG A 370 -20.43 -10.07 3.53
C ARG A 370 -21.74 -9.36 3.18
N LYS A 371 -21.76 -8.03 3.24
CA LYS A 371 -22.94 -7.22 2.96
C LYS A 371 -23.12 -6.90 1.47
N TYR A 372 -22.02 -6.57 0.78
CA TYR A 372 -22.07 -5.98 -0.57
C TYR A 372 -21.52 -6.88 -1.68
N LYS A 373 -20.77 -7.94 -1.36
CA LYS A 373 -20.28 -8.88 -2.38
C LYS A 373 -21.47 -9.60 -3.01
N LYS A 374 -21.47 -9.74 -4.33
CA LYS A 374 -22.49 -10.52 -5.06
C LYS A 374 -22.56 -11.92 -4.45
N SER A 375 -23.76 -12.35 -4.09
CA SER A 375 -23.96 -13.74 -3.69
C SER A 375 -23.81 -14.60 -4.94
N THR A 376 -22.69 -15.30 -5.08
CA THR A 376 -22.53 -16.32 -6.12
C THR A 376 -23.43 -17.49 -5.76
N LEU A 377 -24.71 -17.43 -6.12
CA LEU A 377 -25.51 -18.64 -6.29
C LEU A 377 -24.84 -19.40 -7.44
N LEU A 378 -24.06 -20.42 -7.08
CA LEU A 378 -23.65 -21.46 -8.00
C LEU A 378 -24.93 -22.09 -8.57
N GLU A 379 -25.25 -21.76 -9.82
CA GLU A 379 -26.14 -22.59 -10.65
C GLU A 379 -25.44 -23.87 -11.10
#